data_AF-A0A7Y9XWZ0-F1
#
_entry.id   AF-A0A7Y9XWZ0-F1
#
_cell.length_a   1.000
_cell.length_b   1.000
_cell.length_c   1.000
_cell.angle_alpha   90.00
_cell.angle_beta   90.00
_cell.angle_gamma   90.00
#
_symmetry.space_group_name_H-M   'P 1'
#
loop_
_entity.id
_entity.type
_entity.pdbx_description
1 polymer ?
#
loop_
_entity_poly.entity_id
_entity_poly.type
_entity_poly.pdbx_seq_one_letter_code
_entity_poly.pdbx_strand_id
1 'polypeptide(L)' 'MKEATDNMNAKDAGPVSKETPATRQWESEGGSLSSREEKLPEGIQAVTVTHYRVGKYSYTNLEDAMAEHRRQLG' A
#
# COMPACT_ATOMS: atom_id res chain seq x y z
N MET A 1 22.24 -24.41 -60.57
CA MET A 1 22.97 -23.20 -60.11
C MET A 1 21.98 -22.05 -60.01
N LYS A 2 22.06 -21.30 -58.90
CA LYS A 2 21.45 -20.00 -58.56
C LYS A 2 20.06 -20.03 -57.92
N GLU A 3 20.09 -19.87 -56.59
CA GLU A 3 19.07 -19.19 -55.80
C GLU A 3 18.80 -17.78 -56.33
N ALA A 4 17.54 -17.34 -56.22
CA ALA A 4 17.18 -15.93 -56.14
C ALA A 4 15.97 -15.81 -55.20
N THR A 5 16.20 -15.09 -54.10
CA THR A 5 15.24 -14.65 -53.09
C THR A 5 14.14 -13.79 -53.68
N ASP A 6 12.90 -13.95 -53.21
CA ASP A 6 11.98 -12.82 -53.10
C ASP A 6 11.14 -12.94 -51.82
N ASN A 7 11.29 -11.94 -50.97
CA ASN A 7 10.78 -11.87 -49.61
C ASN A 7 9.91 -10.61 -49.55
N MET A 8 8.59 -10.74 -49.71
CA MET A 8 7.67 -9.62 -49.49
C MET A 8 6.33 -10.06 -48.90
N ASN A 9 5.97 -9.35 -47.82
CA ASN A 9 4.64 -9.11 -47.27
C ASN A 9 3.98 -10.24 -46.45
N ALA A 10 3.45 -10.03 -45.24
CA ALA A 10 2.88 -8.82 -44.65
C ALA A 10 3.17 -8.73 -43.15
N LYS A 11 3.37 -7.50 -42.69
CA LYS A 11 3.52 -7.12 -41.28
C LYS A 11 2.17 -7.27 -40.58
N ASP A 12 2.08 -8.19 -39.64
CA ASP A 12 0.91 -8.34 -38.77
C ASP A 12 1.25 -7.92 -37.33
N ALA A 13 0.34 -7.11 -36.79
CA ALA A 13 0.12 -6.74 -35.39
C ALA A 13 1.32 -6.33 -34.52
N GLY A 14 1.67 -5.04 -34.55
CA GLY A 14 2.21 -4.38 -33.36
C GLY A 14 1.09 -4.22 -32.31
N PRO A 15 1.32 -4.48 -31.01
CA PRO A 15 0.28 -4.28 -30.01
C PRO A 15 0.03 -2.79 -29.77
N VAL A 16 -1.22 -2.41 -29.98
CA VAL A 16 -1.81 -1.11 -29.65
C VAL A 16 -1.89 -0.93 -28.11
N SER A 17 -1.50 0.28 -27.70
CA SER A 17 -1.72 1.06 -26.47
C SER A 17 -2.30 0.39 -25.21
N LYS A 18 -1.71 0.76 -24.05
CA LYS A 18 -2.46 1.11 -22.83
C LYS A 18 -1.75 2.22 -22.07
N GLU A 19 -2.18 3.46 -22.30
CA GLU A 19 -2.07 4.48 -21.26
C GLU A 19 -2.84 3.94 -20.05
N THR A 20 -2.13 3.65 -18.97
CA THR A 20 -2.76 3.26 -17.71
C THR A 20 -3.46 4.50 -17.15
N PRO A 21 -4.80 4.50 -16.96
CA PRO A 21 -5.40 5.53 -16.14
C PRO A 21 -4.79 5.41 -14.75
N ALA A 22 -4.15 6.47 -14.26
CA ALA A 22 -3.76 6.59 -12.87
C ALA A 22 -5.02 6.31 -12.05
N THR A 23 -5.09 5.11 -11.50
CA THR A 23 -6.22 4.64 -10.73
C THR A 23 -6.31 5.57 -9.52
N ARG A 24 -7.34 6.41 -9.52
CA ARG A 24 -7.82 7.20 -8.39
C ARG A 24 -8.36 6.26 -7.29
N GLN A 25 -7.59 5.27 -6.89
CA GLN A 25 -7.88 4.32 -5.82
C GLN A 25 -7.60 4.93 -4.43
N TRP A 26 -7.64 6.26 -4.31
CA TRP A 26 -7.50 6.99 -3.06
C TRP A 26 -8.87 7.34 -2.49
N GLU A 27 -9.83 6.41 -2.44
CA GLU A 27 -11.17 6.71 -1.89
C GLU A 27 -11.77 5.60 -1.02
N SER A 28 -11.01 4.60 -0.53
CA SER A 28 -11.57 3.60 0.40
C SER A 28 -10.54 2.86 1.26
N GLU A 29 -9.81 3.57 2.12
CA GLU A 29 -9.05 2.93 3.22
C GLU A 29 -9.78 3.05 4.58
N GLY A 30 -11.08 3.37 4.56
CA GLY A 30 -11.92 3.39 5.77
C GLY A 30 -12.37 2.01 6.24
N GLY A 31 -11.79 0.92 5.72
CA GLY A 31 -12.07 -0.44 6.14
C GLY A 31 -10.92 -0.97 6.97
N SER A 32 -11.22 -1.56 8.13
CA SER A 32 -10.25 -2.35 8.90
C SER A 32 -9.64 -3.40 7.96
N LEU A 33 -8.41 -3.16 7.50
CA LEU A 33 -7.70 -4.12 6.67
C LEU A 33 -7.64 -5.42 7.48
N SER A 34 -8.16 -6.51 6.91
CA SER A 34 -7.87 -7.83 7.42
C SER A 34 -6.35 -7.91 7.59
N SER A 35 -5.87 -8.43 8.73
CA SER A 35 -4.44 -8.51 8.99
C SER A 35 -3.79 -9.28 7.85
N ARG A 36 -3.23 -8.55 6.88
CA ARG A 36 -2.46 -9.14 5.81
C ARG A 36 -1.18 -9.59 6.48
N GLU A 37 -1.06 -10.90 6.69
CA GLU A 37 0.20 -11.51 7.09
C GLU A 37 1.17 -11.36 5.92
N GLU A 38 1.78 -10.18 5.83
CA GLU A 38 2.83 -9.91 4.88
C GLU A 38 4.06 -10.70 5.31
N LYS A 39 4.63 -11.48 4.39
CA LYS A 39 5.82 -12.28 4.68
C LYS A 39 6.98 -11.31 4.89
N LEU A 40 7.38 -11.14 6.14
CA LEU A 40 8.48 -10.28 6.52
C LEU A 40 9.81 -10.90 6.07
N PRO A 41 10.77 -10.10 5.57
CA PRO A 41 12.14 -10.53 5.33
C PRO A 41 12.81 -11.12 6.57
N GLU A 42 13.84 -11.95 6.36
CA GLU A 42 14.61 -12.53 7.46
C GLU A 42 15.20 -11.43 8.36
N GLY A 43 15.01 -11.57 9.67
CA GLY A 43 15.43 -10.58 10.66
C GLY A 43 14.47 -9.41 10.89
N ILE A 44 13.35 -9.31 10.16
CA ILE A 44 12.33 -8.27 10.39
C ILE A 44 11.17 -8.83 11.22
N GLN A 45 10.77 -8.08 12.26
CA GLN A 45 9.63 -8.41 13.13
C GLN A 45 8.59 -7.29 13.05
N ALA A 46 7.34 -7.65 12.76
CA ALA A 46 6.20 -6.77 12.96
C ALA A 46 5.73 -6.89 14.41
N VAL A 47 5.50 -5.76 15.07
CA VAL A 47 4.96 -5.70 16.42
C VAL A 47 3.70 -4.85 16.45
N THR A 48 2.68 -5.33 17.14
CA THR A 48 1.45 -4.57 17.35
C THR A 48 1.65 -3.59 18.50
N VAL A 49 1.41 -2.30 18.26
CA VAL A 49 1.48 -1.25 19.29
C VAL A 49 0.12 -0.58 19.45
N THR A 50 -0.38 -0.55 20.68
CA THR A 50 -1.58 0.22 21.02
C THR A 50 -1.23 1.68 21.27
N HIS A 51 -1.99 2.59 20.66
CA HIS A 51 -1.89 4.03 20.91
C HIS A 51 -3.19 4.54 21.53
N TYR A 52 -3.07 5.25 22.64
CA TYR A 52 -4.16 5.92 23.35
C TYR A 52 -4.15 7.41 23.00
N ARG A 53 -5.28 7.96 22.57
CA ARG A 53 -5.40 9.39 22.22
C ARG A 53 -6.18 10.15 23.27
N VAL A 54 -5.65 11.28 23.71
CA VAL A 54 -6.31 12.22 24.64
C VAL A 54 -6.23 13.61 24.03
N GLY A 55 -7.32 14.02 23.36
CA GLY A 55 -7.33 15.22 22.54
C GLY A 55 -6.26 15.16 21.44
N LYS A 56 -5.34 16.12 21.45
CA LYS A 56 -4.21 16.19 20.49
C LYS A 56 -3.02 15.29 20.85
N TYR A 57 -3.01 14.70 22.04
CA TYR A 57 -1.89 13.90 22.53
C TYR A 57 -2.09 12.41 22.23
N SER A 58 -0.98 11.69 22.05
CA SER A 58 -0.93 10.25 21.80
C SER A 58 0.07 9.61 22.76
N TYR A 59 -0.32 8.51 23.37
CA TYR A 59 0.45 7.76 24.36
C TYR A 59 0.47 6.28 23.98
N THR A 60 1.56 5.58 24.27
CA THR A 60 1.63 4.11 24.18
C THR A 60 1.40 3.44 25.54
N ASN A 61 1.43 4.21 26.62
CA ASN A 61 1.11 3.77 27.98
C ASN A 61 -0.30 4.28 28.38
N LEU A 62 -1.14 3.38 28.88
CA LEU A 62 -2.49 3.71 29.34
C LEU A 62 -2.47 4.62 30.58
N GLU A 63 -1.52 4.45 31.49
CA GLU A 63 -1.44 5.23 32.73
C GLU A 63 -1.20 6.72 32.45
N ASP A 64 -0.29 7.02 31.52
CA ASP A 64 0.00 8.39 31.08
C ASP A 64 -1.21 9.01 30.38
N ALA A 65 -1.90 8.25 29.52
CA ALA A 65 -3.13 8.70 28.88
C ALA A 65 -4.22 9.02 29.93
N MET A 66 -4.39 8.17 30.93
CA MET A 66 -5.33 8.42 32.02
C MET A 66 -4.94 9.64 32.87
N ALA A 67 -3.64 9.86 33.12
CA ALA A 67 -3.17 11.03 33.83
C ALA A 67 -3.46 12.32 33.06
N GLU A 68 -3.22 12.34 31.76
CA GLU A 68 -3.55 13.49 30.90
C GLU A 68 -5.06 13.73 30.82
N HIS A 69 -5.85 12.67 30.71
CA HIS A 69 -7.31 12.78 30.72
C HIS A 69 -7.81 13.45 32.02
N ARG A 70 -7.26 13.05 33.18
CA ARG A 70 -7.58 13.70 34.47
C ARG A 70 -7.16 15.17 34.52
N ARG A 71 -6.02 15.54 33.93
CA ARG A 71 -5.57 16.94 33.85
C ARG A 71 -6.48 17.81 33.00
N GLN A 72 -6.98 17.27 31.88
CA GLN A 72 -7.89 18.00 30.98
C GLN A 72 -9.29 18.15 31.57
N LEU A 73 -9.72 17.23 32.44
CA LEU A 73 -10.98 17.29 33.17
C LEU A 73 -10.97 18.20 34.41
N GLY A 74 -9.82 18.79 34.74
CA GLY A 74 -9.62 19.63 35.92
C GLY A 74 -10.73 20.65 36.15
#